data_AF-F9F6C1-F1
#
_entry.id   AF-F9F6C1-F1
#
_cell.length_a   1.000
_cell.length_b   1.000
_cell.length_c   1.000
_cell.angle_alpha   90.00
_cell.angle_beta   90.00
_cell.angle_gamma   90.00
#
_symmetry.space_group_name_H-M   'P 1'
#
loop_
_entity.id
_entity.type
_entity.pdbx_description
1 polymer ?
#
loop_
_entity_poly.entity_id
_entity_poly.type
_entity_poly.pdbx_seq_one_letter_code
_entity_poly.pdbx_strand_id
1 'polypeptide(L)'
;MKHNNNVRLLAVLADPESDEKSEYRFLVDGAHVRYVTLDGGLIDPEHRTYEPKLLPQLPVFPPGDWNEGRVGKDGHTGKPFFCETRRSSLPGIGNVWHDVMVDHLELRQIERVRQTLYRVSHPSSKTPVLAKFAQFPWEIPYFAAETTSYEWIHGQGIGPEFLGHIHENGRVIGFLLEEIHNARTAEPEDLAACQRSLQKLHDLGIVHGDINKHNFLIRQDGDAVLIDFETAYKCTDPDILDEEYRHVKESLEDTSGRGGAGMASDSSSD
;
A
#
# COMPACT_ATOMS: atom_id res chain seq x y z
N MET A 1 -18.55 -23.24 -22.51
CA MET A 1 -17.66 -22.05 -22.46
C MET A 1 -16.64 -22.29 -21.37
N LYS A 2 -15.34 -22.18 -21.66
CA LYS A 2 -14.31 -22.21 -20.62
C LYS A 2 -14.47 -20.90 -19.83
N HIS A 3 -14.97 -20.98 -18.61
CA HIS A 3 -15.16 -19.81 -17.76
C HIS A 3 -13.86 -19.51 -17.03
N ASN A 4 -13.65 -18.25 -16.63
CA ASN A 4 -12.52 -17.79 -15.82
C ASN A 4 -12.61 -18.28 -14.35
N ASN A 5 -12.95 -19.57 -14.14
CA ASN A 5 -13.18 -20.18 -12.83
C ASN A 5 -11.90 -20.30 -11.99
N ASN A 6 -10.74 -20.21 -12.63
CA ASN A 6 -9.41 -20.24 -12.04
C ASN A 6 -8.83 -18.83 -11.85
N VAL A 7 -9.58 -17.78 -12.18
CA VAL A 7 -9.17 -16.38 -12.07
C VAL A 7 -9.84 -15.76 -10.86
N ARG A 8 -9.07 -15.03 -10.06
CA ARG A 8 -9.56 -14.24 -8.92
C ARG A 8 -9.10 -12.80 -9.05
N LEU A 9 -9.95 -11.84 -8.73
CA LEU A 9 -9.63 -10.43 -8.65
C LEU A 9 -8.89 -10.15 -7.34
N LEU A 10 -7.69 -9.57 -7.43
CA LEU A 10 -6.89 -9.13 -6.28
C LEU A 10 -7.05 -7.64 -6.01
N ALA A 11 -7.02 -6.82 -7.07
CA ALA A 11 -7.20 -5.37 -6.96
C ALA A 11 -7.79 -4.79 -8.25
N VAL A 12 -8.48 -3.67 -8.11
CA VAL A 12 -9.09 -2.90 -9.20
C VAL A 12 -8.82 -1.42 -9.00
N LEU A 13 -8.49 -0.74 -10.08
CA LEU A 13 -8.44 0.69 -10.22
C LEU A 13 -9.35 1.06 -11.39
N ALA A 14 -10.54 1.54 -11.08
CA ALA A 14 -11.53 1.98 -12.04
C ALA A 14 -12.19 3.24 -11.52
N ASP A 15 -12.42 4.20 -12.41
CA ASP A 15 -13.28 5.35 -12.10
C ASP A 15 -14.75 4.88 -12.21
N PRO A 16 -15.54 4.95 -11.13
CA PRO A 16 -16.94 4.54 -11.15
C PRO A 16 -17.84 5.53 -11.91
N GLU A 17 -17.39 6.77 -12.11
CA GLU A 17 -18.15 7.85 -12.75
C GLU A 17 -17.74 8.08 -14.21
N SER A 18 -16.64 7.44 -14.65
CA SER A 18 -16.11 7.59 -16.00
C SER A 18 -16.09 6.26 -16.78
N ASP A 19 -16.24 6.38 -18.09
CA ASP A 19 -16.07 5.27 -19.03
C ASP A 19 -14.62 5.08 -19.48
N GLU A 20 -13.67 5.63 -18.72
CA GLU A 20 -12.24 5.54 -18.99
C GLU A 20 -11.67 4.14 -18.76
N LYS A 21 -10.40 3.98 -19.15
CA LYS A 21 -9.65 2.74 -18.95
C LYS A 21 -9.67 2.32 -17.47
N SER A 22 -9.70 1.02 -17.24
CA SER A 22 -9.64 0.44 -15.90
C SER A 22 -8.46 -0.53 -15.80
N GLU A 23 -7.80 -0.57 -14.65
CA GLU A 23 -6.66 -1.45 -14.38
C GLU A 23 -7.01 -2.48 -13.32
N TYR A 24 -6.56 -3.72 -13.53
CA TYR A 24 -6.89 -4.84 -12.68
C TYR A 24 -5.65 -5.67 -12.39
N ARG A 25 -5.63 -6.24 -11.19
CA ARG A 25 -4.67 -7.27 -10.78
C ARG A 25 -5.44 -8.54 -10.51
N PHE A 26 -5.15 -9.60 -11.26
CA PHE A 26 -5.79 -10.90 -11.15
C PHE A 26 -4.80 -11.97 -10.72
N LEU A 27 -5.28 -12.95 -9.94
CA LEU A 27 -4.58 -14.20 -9.66
C LEU A 27 -5.16 -15.32 -10.53
N VAL A 28 -4.33 -15.90 -11.39
CA VAL A 28 -4.68 -17.01 -12.28
C VAL A 28 -4.06 -18.30 -11.75
N ASP A 29 -4.86 -19.37 -11.70
CA ASP A 29 -4.46 -20.70 -11.23
C ASP A 29 -3.92 -20.73 -9.78
N GLY A 30 -4.23 -19.70 -9.00
CA GLY A 30 -3.73 -19.57 -7.63
C GLY A 30 -2.23 -19.28 -7.52
N ALA A 31 -1.53 -19.01 -8.61
CA ALA A 31 -0.07 -18.85 -8.62
C ALA A 31 0.44 -17.69 -9.50
N HIS A 32 -0.32 -17.25 -10.49
CA HIS A 32 0.16 -16.29 -11.49
C HIS A 32 -0.57 -14.97 -11.40
N VAL A 33 0.12 -13.93 -10.95
CA VAL A 33 -0.43 -12.57 -10.99
C VAL A 33 -0.38 -12.03 -12.43
N ARG A 34 -1.50 -11.47 -12.88
CA ARG A 34 -1.67 -10.84 -14.19
C ARG A 34 -2.23 -9.44 -14.01
N TYR A 35 -1.55 -8.46 -14.59
CA TYR A 35 -1.99 -7.08 -14.69
C TYR A 35 -2.77 -6.92 -15.99
N VAL A 36 -4.01 -6.47 -15.91
CA VAL A 36 -4.87 -6.35 -17.08
C VAL A 36 -5.45 -4.96 -17.15
N THR A 37 -5.29 -4.29 -18.29
CA THR A 37 -5.97 -3.03 -18.59
C THR A 37 -7.17 -3.30 -19.48
N LEU A 38 -8.33 -2.80 -19.12
CA LEU A 38 -9.50 -2.75 -20.00
C LEU A 38 -9.60 -1.37 -20.63
N ASP A 39 -9.81 -1.35 -21.94
CA ASP A 39 -10.25 -0.14 -22.63
C ASP A 39 -11.64 0.30 -22.12
N GLY A 40 -11.92 1.59 -22.27
CA GLY A 40 -13.21 2.19 -21.93
C GLY A 40 -14.39 1.60 -22.72
N GLY A 41 -15.59 1.63 -22.14
CA GLY A 41 -16.84 1.24 -22.81
C GLY A 41 -17.03 -0.26 -23.00
N LEU A 42 -16.20 -1.09 -22.37
CA LEU A 42 -16.27 -2.55 -22.50
C LEU A 42 -17.23 -3.20 -21.51
N ILE A 43 -17.28 -2.68 -20.30
CA ILE A 43 -18.06 -3.22 -19.18
C ILE A 43 -18.76 -2.04 -18.51
N ASP A 44 -20.01 -2.23 -18.11
CA ASP A 44 -20.79 -1.24 -17.36
C ASP A 44 -20.01 -0.79 -16.11
N PRO A 45 -19.85 0.53 -15.85
CA PRO A 45 -19.21 1.05 -14.64
C PRO A 45 -19.66 0.37 -13.34
N GLU A 46 -20.95 0.06 -13.18
CA GLU A 46 -21.49 -0.58 -11.96
C GLU A 46 -20.95 -2.01 -11.73
N HIS A 47 -20.45 -2.65 -12.78
CA HIS A 47 -19.93 -4.02 -12.73
C HIS A 47 -18.41 -4.11 -12.54
N ARG A 48 -17.68 -3.01 -12.74
CA ARG A 48 -16.20 -3.04 -12.82
C ARG A 48 -15.52 -3.39 -11.51
N THR A 49 -16.11 -3.03 -10.39
CA THR A 49 -15.49 -3.19 -9.07
C THR A 49 -15.97 -4.44 -8.32
N TYR A 50 -16.96 -5.15 -8.86
CA TYR A 50 -17.55 -6.34 -8.23
C TYR A 50 -17.24 -7.61 -9.03
N GLU A 51 -16.30 -8.41 -8.51
CA GLU A 51 -15.75 -9.61 -9.15
C GLU A 51 -16.83 -10.55 -9.76
N PRO A 52 -17.94 -10.91 -9.07
CA PRO A 52 -18.95 -11.82 -9.63
C PRO A 52 -19.67 -11.29 -10.86
N LYS A 53 -19.71 -9.96 -11.06
CA LYS A 53 -20.27 -9.33 -12.26
C LYS A 53 -19.19 -9.08 -13.31
N LEU A 54 -17.97 -8.73 -12.89
CA LEU A 54 -16.83 -8.49 -13.77
C LEU A 54 -16.38 -9.75 -14.53
N LEU A 55 -16.05 -10.83 -13.81
CA LEU A 55 -15.38 -12.00 -14.39
C LEU A 55 -16.16 -12.66 -15.54
N PRO A 56 -17.51 -12.80 -15.50
CA PRO A 56 -18.28 -13.37 -16.61
C PRO A 56 -18.25 -12.53 -17.90
N GLN A 57 -17.94 -11.24 -17.79
CA GLN A 57 -17.89 -10.31 -18.92
C GLN A 57 -16.49 -10.22 -19.56
N LEU A 58 -15.47 -10.70 -18.86
CA LEU A 58 -14.11 -10.74 -19.37
C LEU A 58 -13.94 -11.87 -20.40
N PRO A 59 -13.09 -11.67 -21.43
CA PRO A 59 -12.69 -12.78 -22.29
C PRO A 59 -11.92 -13.83 -21.48
N VAL A 60 -11.84 -15.04 -22.03
CA VAL A 60 -11.03 -16.11 -21.44
C VAL A 60 -9.57 -15.68 -21.42
N PHE A 61 -8.93 -15.80 -20.26
CA PHE A 61 -7.50 -15.48 -20.13
C PHE A 61 -6.67 -16.39 -21.03
N PRO A 62 -5.84 -15.84 -21.94
CA PRO A 62 -5.03 -16.65 -22.83
C PRO A 62 -3.95 -17.42 -22.05
N PRO A 63 -3.62 -18.65 -22.46
CA PRO A 63 -2.52 -19.39 -21.86
C PRO A 63 -1.18 -18.72 -22.17
N GLY A 64 -0.15 -19.15 -21.46
CA GLY A 64 1.23 -18.76 -21.73
C GLY A 64 1.83 -17.84 -20.69
N ASP A 65 3.09 -17.49 -20.96
CA ASP A 65 3.90 -16.70 -20.05
C ASP A 65 3.79 -15.21 -20.37
N TRP A 66 2.91 -14.53 -19.64
CA TRP A 66 2.69 -13.09 -19.73
C TRP A 66 2.37 -12.56 -18.33
N ASN A 67 2.52 -11.27 -18.11
CA ASN A 67 2.12 -10.65 -16.84
C ASN A 67 1.37 -9.33 -17.05
N GLU A 68 1.37 -8.81 -18.28
CA GLU A 68 0.52 -7.71 -18.69
C GLU A 68 -0.38 -8.13 -19.86
N GLY A 69 -1.65 -7.74 -19.79
CA GLY A 69 -2.62 -7.93 -20.86
C GLY A 69 -3.46 -6.68 -21.07
N ARG A 70 -3.92 -6.46 -22.30
CA ARG A 70 -4.89 -5.42 -22.63
C ARG A 70 -6.12 -6.05 -23.25
N VAL A 71 -7.29 -5.70 -22.73
CA VAL A 71 -8.59 -6.09 -23.27
C VAL A 71 -9.18 -4.90 -24.01
N GLY A 72 -9.47 -5.11 -25.28
CA GLY A 72 -10.09 -4.12 -26.16
C GLY A 72 -11.40 -4.63 -26.75
N LYS A 73 -12.05 -3.80 -27.56
CA LYS A 73 -13.29 -4.15 -28.27
C LYS A 73 -12.96 -4.76 -29.62
N ASP A 74 -13.50 -5.95 -29.90
CA ASP A 74 -13.42 -6.54 -31.23
C ASP A 74 -14.31 -5.74 -32.19
N GLY A 75 -13.70 -5.17 -33.24
CA GLY A 75 -14.42 -4.37 -34.24
C GLY A 75 -15.43 -5.16 -35.08
N HIS A 76 -15.33 -6.49 -35.10
CA HIS A 76 -16.22 -7.37 -35.87
C HIS A 76 -17.37 -7.92 -35.01
N THR A 77 -17.06 -8.38 -33.80
CA THR A 77 -18.07 -9.00 -32.92
C THR A 77 -18.65 -8.06 -31.87
N GLY A 78 -18.00 -6.91 -31.65
CA GLY A 78 -18.35 -5.96 -30.59
C GLY A 78 -18.03 -6.45 -29.18
N LYS A 79 -17.46 -7.65 -29.02
CA LYS A 79 -17.18 -8.27 -27.73
C LYS A 79 -15.78 -7.92 -27.20
N PRO A 80 -15.58 -7.93 -25.87
CA PRO A 80 -14.25 -7.82 -25.29
C PRO A 80 -13.34 -8.99 -25.71
N PHE A 81 -12.09 -8.71 -26.04
CA PHE A 81 -11.06 -9.71 -26.31
C PHE A 81 -9.68 -9.21 -25.87
N PHE A 82 -8.76 -10.14 -25.57
CA PHE A 82 -7.35 -9.78 -25.34
C PHE A 82 -6.71 -9.34 -26.66
N CYS A 83 -6.48 -8.05 -26.82
CA CYS A 83 -5.85 -7.48 -28.02
C CYS A 83 -4.32 -7.47 -27.92
N GLU A 84 -3.77 -7.52 -26.70
CA GLU A 84 -2.35 -7.59 -26.43
C GLU A 84 -2.09 -8.42 -25.17
N THR A 85 -1.02 -9.22 -25.21
CA THR A 85 -0.41 -9.80 -23.99
C THR A 85 1.10 -9.74 -24.14
N ARG A 86 1.80 -9.47 -23.04
CA ARG A 86 3.25 -9.42 -23.04
C ARG A 86 3.83 -9.87 -21.70
N ARG A 87 5.06 -10.34 -21.75
CA ARG A 87 5.91 -10.56 -20.58
C ARG A 87 6.82 -9.36 -20.42
N SER A 88 6.64 -8.66 -19.32
CA SER A 88 7.40 -7.44 -19.00
C SER A 88 8.22 -7.62 -17.72
N SER A 89 9.33 -6.88 -17.67
CA SER A 89 10.10 -6.70 -16.43
C SER A 89 9.44 -5.60 -15.61
N LEU A 90 8.51 -5.98 -14.73
CA LEU A 90 7.78 -5.03 -13.88
C LEU A 90 8.72 -4.42 -12.82
N PRO A 91 8.57 -3.13 -12.47
CA PRO A 91 9.37 -2.48 -11.44
C PRO A 91 9.22 -3.19 -10.08
N GLY A 92 10.30 -3.21 -9.29
CA GLY A 92 10.28 -3.62 -7.90
C GLY A 92 11.03 -2.60 -7.05
N ILE A 93 10.81 -2.64 -5.74
CA ILE A 93 11.57 -1.83 -4.79
C ILE A 93 13.03 -2.32 -4.84
N GLY A 94 13.96 -1.41 -5.15
CA GLY A 94 15.37 -1.74 -5.33
C GLY A 94 16.14 -1.87 -4.02
N ASN A 95 15.73 -1.14 -2.97
CA ASN A 95 16.37 -1.17 -1.67
C ASN A 95 15.91 -2.38 -0.85
N VAL A 96 16.57 -3.52 -1.03
CA VAL A 96 16.29 -4.78 -0.32
C VAL A 96 17.36 -5.00 0.73
N TRP A 97 17.12 -4.49 1.94
CA TRP A 97 18.10 -4.48 3.04
C TRP A 97 17.80 -5.51 4.15
N HIS A 98 16.62 -6.14 4.14
CA HIS A 98 16.18 -7.07 5.17
C HIS A 98 16.16 -8.50 4.62
N ASP A 99 16.66 -9.48 5.38
CA ASP A 99 16.84 -10.86 4.89
C ASP A 99 15.53 -11.65 4.75
N VAL A 100 14.51 -11.28 5.53
CA VAL A 100 13.19 -11.93 5.45
C VAL A 100 12.45 -11.48 4.20
N MET A 101 12.08 -12.46 3.38
CA MET A 101 11.32 -12.33 2.14
C MET A 101 10.03 -13.16 2.26
N VAL A 102 8.87 -12.52 2.14
CA VAL A 102 7.56 -13.18 2.23
C VAL A 102 6.85 -13.08 0.89
N ASP A 103 6.41 -14.22 0.35
CA ASP A 103 5.57 -14.21 -0.84
C ASP A 103 4.20 -13.63 -0.48
N HIS A 104 3.74 -12.64 -1.24
CA HIS A 104 2.43 -12.03 -1.03
C HIS A 104 1.26 -13.04 -1.01
N LEU A 105 1.38 -14.21 -1.66
CA LEU A 105 0.34 -15.26 -1.63
C LEU A 105 0.27 -15.99 -0.29
N GLU A 106 1.30 -15.90 0.55
CA GLU A 106 1.29 -16.44 1.91
C GLU A 106 0.53 -15.55 2.89
N LEU A 107 0.29 -14.28 2.53
CA LEU A 107 -0.41 -13.31 3.35
C LEU A 107 -1.92 -13.47 3.20
N ARG A 108 -2.59 -13.73 4.32
CA ARG A 108 -4.06 -13.69 4.38
C ARG A 108 -4.52 -12.35 4.90
N GLN A 109 -5.15 -11.56 4.04
CA GLN A 109 -5.79 -10.31 4.42
C GLN A 109 -6.91 -10.55 5.45
N ILE A 110 -6.85 -9.79 6.53
CA ILE A 110 -7.89 -9.73 7.57
C ILE A 110 -8.78 -8.53 7.27
N GLU A 111 -8.19 -7.36 7.14
CA GLU A 111 -8.88 -6.11 6.82
C GLU A 111 -7.95 -5.13 6.09
N ARG A 112 -8.54 -4.18 5.37
CA ARG A 112 -7.81 -3.06 4.76
C ARG A 112 -7.87 -1.87 5.72
N VAL A 113 -6.70 -1.41 6.19
CA VAL A 113 -6.59 -0.33 7.17
C VAL A 113 -6.58 1.04 6.47
N ARG A 114 -5.80 1.17 5.39
CA ARG A 114 -5.75 2.34 4.48
C ARG A 114 -5.55 1.85 3.05
N GLN A 115 -5.47 2.76 2.07
CA GLN A 115 -5.41 2.40 0.63
C GLN A 115 -4.39 1.29 0.32
N THR A 116 -3.16 1.41 0.83
CA THR A 116 -2.06 0.47 0.58
C THR A 116 -1.58 -0.27 1.84
N LEU A 117 -2.30 -0.11 2.95
CA LEU A 117 -1.97 -0.70 4.25
C LEU A 117 -3.04 -1.73 4.65
N TYR A 118 -2.60 -2.97 4.82
CA TYR A 118 -3.47 -4.10 5.12
C TYR A 118 -3.05 -4.73 6.43
N ARG A 119 -4.02 -5.13 7.23
CA ARG A 119 -3.75 -6.00 8.36
C ARG A 119 -3.87 -7.44 7.89
N VAL A 120 -2.81 -8.21 8.09
CA VAL A 120 -2.67 -9.55 7.51
C VAL A 120 -2.27 -10.57 8.59
N SER A 121 -2.61 -11.82 8.34
CA SER A 121 -2.06 -12.97 9.05
C SER A 121 -1.07 -13.71 8.17
N HIS A 122 -0.01 -14.25 8.77
CA HIS A 122 0.99 -15.08 8.11
C HIS A 122 1.24 -16.34 8.96
N PRO A 123 1.40 -17.54 8.37
CA PRO A 123 1.56 -18.78 9.13
C PRO A 123 2.71 -18.81 10.14
N SER A 124 3.78 -18.03 9.93
CA SER A 124 4.92 -17.96 10.86
C SER A 124 4.77 -16.89 11.94
N SER A 125 3.72 -16.06 11.89
CA SER A 125 3.44 -15.05 12.92
C SER A 125 2.30 -15.49 13.84
N LYS A 126 2.47 -15.30 15.15
CA LYS A 126 1.42 -15.60 16.14
C LYS A 126 0.35 -14.51 16.22
N THR A 127 0.71 -13.29 15.84
CA THR A 127 -0.17 -12.12 15.85
C THR A 127 -0.28 -11.54 14.44
N PRO A 128 -1.37 -10.84 14.12
CA PRO A 128 -1.45 -10.09 12.88
C PRO A 128 -0.33 -9.06 12.76
N VAL A 129 0.03 -8.75 11.53
CA VAL A 129 1.05 -7.77 11.16
C VAL A 129 0.47 -6.82 10.12
N LEU A 130 1.15 -5.71 9.87
CA LEU A 130 0.76 -4.75 8.86
C LEU A 130 1.55 -5.00 7.57
N ALA A 131 0.87 -5.10 6.44
CA ALA A 131 1.47 -5.20 5.12
C ALA A 131 1.22 -3.90 4.35
N LYS A 132 2.30 -3.20 3.98
CA LYS A 132 2.24 -2.02 3.11
C LYS A 132 2.87 -2.39 1.78
N PHE A 133 2.08 -2.48 0.71
CA PHE A 133 2.57 -2.91 -0.60
C PHE A 133 1.78 -2.34 -1.78
N ALA A 134 2.46 -2.24 -2.92
CA ALA A 134 1.93 -1.80 -4.18
C ALA A 134 0.96 -2.84 -4.76
N GLN A 135 -0.29 -2.43 -5.03
CA GLN A 135 -1.22 -3.21 -5.83
C GLN A 135 -0.88 -3.12 -7.31
N PHE A 136 -0.33 -2.00 -7.78
CA PHE A 136 0.01 -1.79 -9.19
C PHE A 136 1.48 -1.43 -9.40
N PRO A 137 2.08 -1.77 -10.55
CA PRO A 137 3.49 -1.52 -10.81
C PRO A 137 3.88 -0.04 -10.75
N TRP A 138 2.98 0.87 -11.14
CA TRP A 138 3.22 2.31 -11.10
C TRP A 138 3.27 2.88 -9.68
N GLU A 139 2.78 2.14 -8.67
CA GLU A 139 2.83 2.58 -7.27
C GLU A 139 4.19 2.32 -6.62
N ILE A 140 5.01 1.44 -7.19
CA ILE A 140 6.31 1.00 -6.62
C ILE A 140 7.22 2.17 -6.19
N PRO A 141 7.37 3.27 -6.98
CA PRO A 141 8.22 4.39 -6.57
C PRO A 141 7.81 5.03 -5.23
N TYR A 142 6.53 5.00 -4.87
CA TYR A 142 6.04 5.61 -3.62
C TYR A 142 6.44 4.82 -2.37
N PHE A 143 6.73 3.52 -2.50
CA PHE A 143 7.16 2.68 -1.36
C PHE A 143 8.68 2.67 -1.16
N ALA A 144 9.45 3.04 -2.19
CA ALA A 144 10.91 2.96 -2.15
C ALA A 144 11.51 3.94 -1.13
N ALA A 145 10.92 5.14 -1.01
CA ALA A 145 11.33 6.14 -0.03
C ALA A 145 11.14 5.61 1.40
N GLU A 146 9.92 5.18 1.73
CA GLU A 146 9.61 4.69 3.07
C GLU A 146 10.40 3.42 3.45
N THR A 147 10.62 2.51 2.50
CA THR A 147 11.47 1.32 2.73
C THR A 147 12.89 1.72 3.13
N THR A 148 13.43 2.77 2.52
CA THR A 148 14.75 3.32 2.82
C THR A 148 14.76 4.06 4.16
N SER A 149 13.68 4.78 4.47
CA SER A 149 13.52 5.42 5.78
C SER A 149 13.53 4.40 6.92
N TYR A 150 12.85 3.26 6.76
CA TYR A 150 12.88 2.17 7.75
C TYR A 150 14.26 1.54 7.93
N GLU A 151 15.08 1.49 6.88
CA GLU A 151 16.50 1.09 7.00
C GLU A 151 17.27 2.03 7.93
N TRP A 152 17.07 3.35 7.77
CA TRP A 152 17.79 4.35 8.56
C TRP A 152 17.43 4.35 10.04
N ILE A 153 16.19 3.99 10.38
CA ILE A 153 15.70 3.98 11.76
C ILE A 153 15.69 2.57 12.38
N HIS A 154 16.19 1.56 11.67
CA HIS A 154 16.17 0.17 12.12
C HIS A 154 16.84 0.01 13.49
N GLY A 155 16.13 -0.61 14.44
CA GLY A 155 16.62 -0.84 15.80
C GLY A 155 16.69 0.41 16.70
N GLN A 156 16.18 1.57 16.25
CA GLN A 156 16.21 2.83 17.03
C GLN A 156 14.94 3.07 17.86
N GLY A 157 13.90 2.24 17.66
CA GLY A 157 12.61 2.40 18.36
C GLY A 157 11.91 3.73 18.06
N ILE A 158 12.09 4.25 16.84
CA ILE A 158 11.47 5.49 16.37
C ILE A 158 10.12 5.22 15.71
N GLY A 159 10.02 4.13 14.94
CA GLY A 159 8.81 3.69 14.28
C GLY A 159 8.50 2.21 14.56
N PRO A 160 7.45 1.66 13.92
CA PRO A 160 7.18 0.23 13.94
C PRO A 160 8.39 -0.61 13.50
N GLU A 161 8.60 -1.77 14.14
CA GLU A 161 9.59 -2.74 13.67
C GLU A 161 9.30 -3.21 12.24
N PHE A 162 10.32 -3.19 11.39
CA PHE A 162 10.28 -3.71 10.02
C PHE A 162 10.53 -5.22 10.06
N LEU A 163 9.57 -6.02 9.57
CA LEU A 163 9.57 -7.48 9.74
C LEU A 163 10.05 -8.25 8.50
N GLY A 164 10.05 -7.61 7.33
CA GLY A 164 10.50 -8.24 6.09
C GLY A 164 9.92 -7.60 4.84
N HIS A 165 10.49 -7.97 3.70
CA HIS A 165 10.02 -7.54 2.38
C HIS A 165 8.92 -8.46 1.87
N ILE A 166 7.96 -7.88 1.16
CA ILE A 166 6.91 -8.61 0.44
C ILE A 166 7.32 -8.71 -1.02
N HIS A 167 7.32 -9.92 -1.57
CA HIS A 167 7.64 -10.13 -2.98
C HIS A 167 6.50 -10.80 -3.76
N GLU A 168 6.53 -10.56 -5.07
CA GLU A 168 5.67 -11.19 -6.05
C GLU A 168 6.55 -11.63 -7.23
N ASN A 169 6.58 -12.93 -7.52
CA ASN A 169 7.32 -13.46 -8.68
C ASN A 169 8.77 -12.94 -8.77
N GLY A 170 9.46 -12.87 -7.64
CA GLY A 170 10.86 -12.45 -7.51
C GLY A 170 11.12 -10.94 -7.42
N ARG A 171 10.12 -10.07 -7.59
CA ARG A 171 10.29 -8.61 -7.37
C ARG A 171 9.70 -8.19 -6.02
N VAL A 172 10.37 -7.28 -5.32
CA VAL A 172 9.85 -6.70 -4.08
C VAL A 172 8.77 -5.67 -4.42
N ILE A 173 7.61 -5.79 -3.78
CA ILE A 173 6.43 -4.94 -4.00
C ILE A 173 6.00 -4.17 -2.76
N GLY A 174 6.62 -4.41 -1.60
CA GLY A 174 6.29 -3.77 -0.35
C GLY A 174 7.01 -4.41 0.83
N PHE A 175 6.47 -4.21 2.03
CA PHE A 175 7.09 -4.67 3.28
C PHE A 175 6.06 -4.92 4.38
N LEU A 176 6.50 -5.65 5.41
CA LEU A 176 5.76 -5.97 6.62
C LEU A 176 6.27 -5.13 7.78
N LEU A 177 5.35 -4.63 8.60
CA LEU A 177 5.61 -3.90 9.85
C LEU A 177 4.90 -4.59 11.02
N GLU A 178 5.42 -4.39 12.23
CA GLU A 178 4.68 -4.74 13.44
C GLU A 178 3.34 -3.98 13.53
N GLU A 179 2.34 -4.62 14.13
CA GLU A 179 1.11 -3.94 14.52
C GLU A 179 1.29 -3.36 15.93
N ILE A 180 1.21 -2.04 16.07
CA ILE A 180 1.29 -1.39 17.39
C ILE A 180 -0.07 -1.50 18.10
N HIS A 181 -0.19 -2.51 18.95
CA HIS A 181 -1.45 -2.80 19.63
C HIS A 181 -1.86 -1.71 20.63
N ASN A 182 -3.16 -1.40 20.60
CA ASN A 182 -3.80 -0.42 21.50
C ASN A 182 -3.16 0.97 21.47
N ALA A 183 -2.50 1.33 20.37
CA ALA A 183 -2.04 2.69 20.16
C ALA A 183 -3.20 3.61 19.78
N ARG A 184 -3.08 4.88 20.14
CA ARG A 184 -3.98 5.94 19.68
C ARG A 184 -3.19 7.02 18.95
N THR A 185 -3.89 7.81 18.14
CA THR A 185 -3.35 9.04 17.59
C THR A 185 -2.92 9.98 18.72
N ALA A 186 -1.87 10.77 18.47
CA ALA A 186 -1.45 11.81 19.39
C ALA A 186 -2.49 12.93 19.53
N GLU A 187 -2.60 13.46 20.74
CA GLU A 187 -3.39 14.62 21.09
C GLU A 187 -2.46 15.74 21.60
N PRO A 188 -2.92 16.99 21.74
CA PRO A 188 -2.09 18.10 22.23
C PRO A 188 -1.38 17.82 23.57
N GLU A 189 -1.96 16.98 24.44
CA GLU A 189 -1.35 16.60 25.72
C GLU A 189 -0.10 15.72 25.56
N ASP A 190 0.08 15.07 24.42
CA ASP A 190 1.20 14.16 24.14
C ASP A 190 2.44 14.88 23.58
N LEU A 191 2.42 16.22 23.51
CA LEU A 191 3.49 17.03 22.93
C LEU A 191 4.88 16.59 23.36
N ALA A 192 5.07 16.33 24.66
CA ALA A 192 6.37 15.90 25.19
C ALA A 192 6.81 14.53 24.66
N ALA A 193 5.88 13.59 24.45
CA ALA A 193 6.19 12.28 23.89
C ALA A 193 6.52 12.38 22.39
N CYS A 194 5.72 13.14 21.64
CA CYS A 194 5.95 13.41 20.22
C CYS A 194 7.31 14.08 19.99
N GLN A 195 7.64 15.09 20.80
CA GLN A 195 8.94 15.78 20.76
C GLN A 195 10.11 14.83 21.02
N ARG A 196 10.02 13.93 22.01
CA ARG A 196 11.08 12.93 22.27
C ARG A 196 11.26 12.00 21.08
N SER A 197 10.18 11.55 20.46
CA SER A 197 10.23 10.66 19.30
C SER A 197 10.84 11.34 18.08
N LEU A 198 10.43 12.58 17.81
CA LEU A 198 10.99 13.39 16.72
C LEU A 198 12.46 13.74 16.96
N GLN A 199 12.85 14.07 18.20
CA GLN A 199 14.24 14.34 18.53
C GLN A 199 15.14 13.14 18.20
N LYS A 200 14.72 11.91 18.52
CA LYS A 200 15.47 10.70 18.13
C LYS A 200 15.66 10.60 16.62
N LEU A 201 14.65 10.99 15.84
CA LEU A 201 14.75 11.02 14.38
C LEU A 201 15.75 12.09 13.91
N HIS A 202 15.68 13.28 14.48
CA HIS A 202 16.56 14.41 14.17
C HIS A 202 18.02 14.14 14.56
N ASP A 203 18.26 13.43 15.66
CA ASP A 203 19.59 13.01 16.10
C ASP A 203 20.28 12.08 15.08
N LEU A 204 19.50 11.42 14.19
CA LEU A 204 20.01 10.63 13.07
C LEU A 204 20.20 11.45 11.78
N GLY A 205 19.98 12.77 11.84
CA GLY A 205 20.00 13.69 10.70
C GLY A 205 18.91 13.38 9.68
N ILE A 206 17.68 13.08 10.14
CA ILE A 206 16.53 12.77 9.28
C ILE A 206 15.43 13.79 9.56
N VAL A 207 14.88 14.39 8.51
CA VAL A 207 13.63 15.15 8.54
C VAL A 207 12.50 14.20 8.19
N HIS A 208 11.38 14.25 8.93
CA HIS A 208 10.22 13.41 8.59
C HIS A 208 9.50 13.92 7.34
N GLY A 209 9.31 15.24 7.22
CA GLY A 209 8.74 15.91 6.05
C GLY A 209 7.22 16.06 6.05
N ASP A 210 6.50 15.40 6.95
CA ASP A 210 5.03 15.48 7.07
C ASP A 210 4.56 15.31 8.53
N ILE A 211 5.03 16.18 9.40
CA ILE A 211 4.64 16.16 10.81
C ILE A 211 3.18 16.61 10.99
N ASN A 212 2.33 15.66 11.37
CA ASN A 212 0.94 15.89 11.79
C ASN A 212 0.55 14.87 12.88
N LYS A 213 -0.54 15.13 13.62
CA LYS A 213 -0.97 14.26 14.73
C LYS A 213 -1.22 12.80 14.34
N HIS A 214 -1.66 12.54 13.10
CA HIS A 214 -1.97 11.20 12.60
C HIS A 214 -0.72 10.35 12.32
N ASN A 215 0.46 10.99 12.25
CA ASN A 215 1.74 10.33 12.05
C ASN A 215 2.47 10.03 13.38
N PHE A 216 1.86 10.36 14.52
CA PHE A 216 2.30 9.90 15.84
C PHE A 216 1.30 8.90 16.42
N LEU A 217 1.82 7.72 16.78
CA LEU A 217 1.09 6.72 17.54
C LEU A 217 1.58 6.71 18.99
N ILE A 218 0.67 6.90 19.93
CA ILE A 218 0.94 6.85 21.37
C ILE A 218 0.68 5.45 21.88
N ARG A 219 1.74 4.81 22.39
CA ARG A 219 1.72 3.48 23.01
C ARG A 219 1.07 3.55 24.40
N GLN A 220 0.69 2.40 24.95
CA GLN A 220 0.05 2.31 26.28
C GLN A 220 0.96 2.78 27.44
N ASP A 221 2.27 2.71 27.26
CA ASP A 221 3.27 3.22 28.21
C ASP A 221 3.44 4.75 28.14
N GLY A 222 2.77 5.41 27.19
CA GLY A 222 2.81 6.86 26.99
C GLY A 222 3.94 7.35 26.08
N ASP A 223 4.73 6.44 25.49
CA ASP A 223 5.73 6.82 24.50
C ASP A 223 5.13 6.93 23.09
N ALA A 224 5.70 7.83 22.29
CA ALA A 224 5.29 8.07 20.92
C ALA A 224 6.24 7.40 19.93
N VAL A 225 5.66 6.86 18.86
CA VAL A 225 6.39 6.38 17.68
C VAL A 225 5.84 7.07 16.43
N LEU A 226 6.74 7.31 15.49
CA LEU A 226 6.45 7.92 14.20
C LEU A 226 6.09 6.85 13.17
N ILE A 227 5.17 7.20 12.27
CA ILE A 227 4.76 6.38 11.13
C ILE A 227 4.71 7.24 9.87
N ASP A 228 4.63 6.58 8.70
CA ASP A 228 4.46 7.24 7.40
C ASP A 228 5.68 8.05 6.94
N PHE A 229 6.83 7.38 6.85
CA PHE A 229 8.11 7.99 6.48
C PHE A 229 8.30 8.18 4.96
N GLU A 230 7.22 8.29 4.20
CA GLU A 230 7.27 8.43 2.74
C GLU A 230 7.91 9.76 2.28
N THR A 231 7.78 10.81 3.10
CA THR A 231 8.36 12.13 2.85
C THR A 231 9.71 12.34 3.53
N ALA A 232 10.21 11.33 4.25
CA ALA A 232 11.41 11.49 5.06
C ALA A 232 12.68 11.52 4.21
N TYR A 233 13.65 12.34 4.62
CA TYR A 233 14.93 12.47 3.93
C TYR A 233 16.05 12.83 4.90
N LYS A 234 17.28 12.46 4.53
CA LYS A 234 18.48 12.85 5.27
C LYS A 234 18.76 14.34 5.12
N CYS A 235 18.92 15.02 6.24
CA CYS A 235 19.23 16.45 6.30
C CYS A 235 20.26 16.70 7.41
N THR A 236 21.30 17.48 7.09
CA THR A 236 22.32 17.90 8.06
C THR A 236 22.20 19.37 8.42
N ASP A 237 21.19 20.07 7.90
CA ASP A 237 20.94 21.48 8.20
C ASP A 237 20.17 21.58 9.53
N PRO A 238 20.79 22.12 10.60
CA PRO A 238 20.12 22.26 11.89
C PRO A 238 18.89 23.16 11.82
N ASP A 239 18.87 24.16 10.93
CA ASP A 239 17.76 25.11 10.87
C ASP A 239 16.47 24.43 10.37
N ILE A 240 16.61 23.47 9.44
CA ILE A 240 15.48 22.68 8.91
C ILE A 240 14.94 21.72 9.98
N LEU A 241 15.84 21.03 10.72
CA LEU A 241 15.45 20.13 11.81
C LEU A 241 14.74 20.91 12.93
N ASP A 242 15.31 22.05 13.33
CA ASP A 242 14.72 22.92 14.34
C ASP A 242 13.37 23.50 13.90
N GLU A 243 13.20 23.80 12.61
CA GLU A 243 11.92 24.24 12.05
C GLU A 243 10.85 23.15 12.14
N GLU A 244 11.16 21.93 11.69
CA GLU A 244 10.24 20.78 11.83
C GLU A 244 9.89 20.51 13.30
N TYR A 245 10.87 20.59 14.20
CA TYR A 245 10.68 20.39 15.63
C TYR A 245 9.74 21.44 16.24
N ARG A 246 9.90 22.72 15.86
CA ARG A 246 9.04 23.81 16.32
C ARG A 246 7.59 23.66 15.86
N HIS A 247 7.35 23.07 14.69
CA HIS A 247 6.01 22.88 14.14
C HIS A 247 5.19 21.78 14.84
N VAL A 248 5.81 20.88 15.63
CA VAL A 248 5.09 19.76 16.29
C VAL A 248 3.88 20.24 17.08
N LYS A 249 4.02 21.32 17.85
CA LYS A 249 2.93 21.82 18.69
C LYS A 249 1.73 22.26 17.86
N GLU A 250 1.97 23.07 16.83
CA GLU A 250 0.93 23.56 15.93
C GLU A 250 0.27 22.41 15.18
N SER A 251 1.06 21.43 14.73
CA SER A 251 0.58 20.21 14.06
C SER A 251 -0.31 19.33 14.94
N LEU A 252 -0.12 19.32 16.27
CA LEU A 252 -1.00 18.59 17.20
C LEU A 252 -2.30 19.35 17.48
N GLU A 253 -2.23 20.68 17.54
CA GLU A 253 -3.39 21.56 17.76
C GLU A 253 -4.25 21.73 16.49
N ASP A 254 -3.79 21.28 15.32
CA ASP A 254 -4.50 21.43 14.06
C ASP A 254 -5.85 20.67 14.05
N THR A 255 -6.89 21.42 13.67
CA THR A 255 -8.28 20.96 13.54
C THR A 255 -8.75 20.91 12.09
N SER A 256 -7.90 21.26 11.13
CA SER A 256 -8.22 21.33 9.70
C SER A 256 -8.55 19.97 9.05
N GLY A 257 -8.21 18.86 9.72
CA GLY A 257 -8.36 17.50 9.19
C GLY A 257 -7.24 17.06 8.25
N ARG A 258 -6.18 17.86 8.10
CA ARG A 258 -4.97 17.50 7.35
C ARG A 258 -4.36 16.19 7.91
N GLY A 259 -4.09 15.23 7.02
CA GLY A 259 -3.59 13.88 7.36
C GLY A 259 -4.67 12.87 7.79
N GLY A 260 -5.93 13.30 8.01
CA GLY A 260 -7.04 12.45 8.46
C GLY A 260 -7.90 11.82 7.35
N ALA A 261 -7.61 12.11 6.09
CA ALA A 261 -8.38 11.65 4.92
C ALA A 261 -8.11 10.16 4.60
N GLY A 262 -8.49 9.29 5.52
CA GLY A 262 -8.49 7.84 5.38
C GLY A 262 -9.57 7.14 6.22
N MET A 263 -10.21 7.86 7.15
CA MET A 263 -11.36 7.37 7.92
C MET A 263 -12.69 7.72 7.22
N ALA A 264 -12.82 7.40 5.93
CA ALA A 264 -14.15 7.26 5.35
C ALA A 264 -14.68 5.90 5.80
N SER A 265 -15.64 5.93 6.72
CA SER A 265 -16.43 4.78 7.11
C SER A 265 -17.24 4.31 5.90
N ASP A 266 -16.78 3.25 5.23
CA ASP A 266 -17.68 2.41 4.45
C ASP A 266 -18.59 1.66 5.43
N SER A 267 -19.58 2.41 5.93
CA SER A 267 -20.79 1.84 6.51
C SER A 267 -21.69 1.39 5.36
N SER A 268 -21.35 0.25 4.77
CA SER A 268 -22.33 -0.55 4.04
C SER A 268 -23.01 -1.48 5.04
N SER A 269 -24.03 -0.96 5.71
CA SER A 269 -25.06 -1.77 6.33
C SER A 269 -26.24 -1.88 5.36
N ASP A 270 -26.70 -3.12 5.23
CA ASP A 270 -27.85 -3.66 4.48
C ASP A 270 -27.70 -3.91 2.97
#